data_AF-A0A511Z844-F1
#
_entry.id   AF-A0A511Z844-F1
#
_cell.length_a   1.000
_cell.length_b   1.000
_cell.length_c   1.000
_cell.angle_alpha   90.00
_cell.angle_beta   90.00
_cell.angle_gamma   90.00
#
_symmetry.space_group_name_H-M   'P 1'
#
loop_
_entity.id
_entity.type
_entity.pdbx_description
1 polymer ?
#
loop_
_entity_poly.entity_id
_entity_poly.type
_entity_poly.pdbx_seq_one_letter_code
_entity_poly.pdbx_strand_id
1 'polypeptide(L)' 'MRTLQDQLKEKGFFKDHNTEVKLESGKSWRRKPEKLSDRDLRELMGTNRPTYGRKKGGAIRQIGRGR' A
#
# COMPACT_ATOMS: atom_id res chain seq x y z
N MET A 1 21.02 -11.52 36.12
CA MET A 1 20.72 -12.43 34.98
C MET A 1 20.54 -11.57 33.74
N ARG A 2 21.13 -11.94 32.59
CA ARG A 2 20.94 -11.20 31.34
C ARG A 2 19.59 -11.58 30.72
N THR A 3 18.84 -10.60 30.22
CA THR A 3 17.55 -10.83 29.56
C THR A 3 17.72 -10.96 28.05
N LEU A 4 16.72 -11.52 27.36
CA LEU A 4 16.70 -11.60 25.90
C LEU A 4 16.72 -10.20 25.27
N GLN A 5 16.11 -9.22 25.93
CA GLN A 5 16.09 -7.82 25.47
C GLN A 5 17.50 -7.22 25.43
N ASP A 6 18.33 -7.53 26.43
CA ASP A 6 19.72 -7.05 26.49
C ASP A 6 20.55 -7.57 25.30
N GLN A 7 20.37 -8.84 24.93
CA GLN A 7 21.06 -9.46 23.78
C GLN A 7 20.62 -8.86 22.45
N LEU A 8 19.32 -8.57 22.31
CA LEU A 8 18.76 -7.96 21.10
C LEU A 8 19.26 -6.51 20.93
N LYS A 9 19.41 -5.78 22.04
CA LYS A 9 19.97 -4.42 22.06
C LYS A 9 21.45 -4.41 21.69
N GLU A 10 22.24 -5.32 22.27
CA GLU A 10 23.67 -5.46 21.96
C GLU A 10 23.92 -5.77 20.47
N LYS A 11 23.09 -6.61 19.86
CA LYS A 11 23.20 -6.98 18.44
C LYS A 11 22.56 -5.97 17.47
N GLY A 12 22.03 -4.85 17.97
CA GLY A 12 21.44 -3.81 17.14
C GLY A 12 20.11 -4.17 16.45
N PHE A 13 19.44 -5.24 16.91
CA PHE A 13 18.11 -5.64 16.41
C PHE A 13 16.96 -4.93 17.14
N PHE A 14 17.25 -4.24 18.23
CA PHE A 14 16.28 -3.46 18.97
C PHE A 14 16.12 -2.08 18.30
N LYS A 15 14.97 -1.84 17.66
CA LYS A 15 14.60 -0.53 17.08
C LYS A 15 13.53 0.11 17.95
N ASP A 16 13.85 1.25 18.54
CA ASP A 16 12.87 2.06 19.26
C ASP A 16 11.90 2.68 18.24
N HIS A 17 10.65 2.20 18.24
CA HIS A 17 9.58 2.74 17.38
C HIS A 17 9.22 4.20 17.71
N ASN A 18 9.72 4.73 18.83
CA ASN A 18 9.47 6.09 19.32
C ASN A 18 10.58 7.08 18.98
N THR A 19 11.56 6.71 18.15
CA THR A 19 12.53 7.68 17.65
C THR A 19 11.87 8.58 16.62
N GLU A 20 11.30 9.69 17.11
CA GLU A 20 10.92 10.82 16.27
C GLU A 20 12.15 11.29 15.51
N VAL A 21 12.24 10.87 14.25
CA VAL A 21 13.25 11.35 13.33
C VAL A 21 13.05 12.86 13.21
N LYS A 22 13.92 13.64 13.85
CA LYS A 22 14.00 15.10 13.63
C LYS A 22 14.39 15.32 12.18
N LEU A 23 13.38 15.46 11.33
CA LEU A 23 13.56 15.91 9.95
C LEU A 23 13.89 17.40 10.00
N GLU A 24 15.18 17.72 9.83
CA GLU A 24 15.67 19.07 9.56
C GLU A 24 14.80 19.72 8.47
N SER A 25 14.02 20.74 8.84
CA SER A 25 13.02 21.36 7.99
C SER A 25 13.64 22.37 7.01
N GLY A 26 14.53 21.89 6.15
CA GLY A 26 14.86 22.60 4.91
C GLY A 26 13.58 22.67 4.06
N LYS A 27 13.19 23.87 3.59
CA LYS A 27 11.98 24.18 2.81
C LYS A 27 11.62 23.07 1.82
N SER A 28 10.91 22.05 2.29
CA SER A 28 10.37 21.02 1.44
C SER A 28 9.07 21.59 0.93
N TRP A 29 8.97 21.75 -0.39
CA TRP A 29 7.68 21.90 -1.05
C TRP A 29 6.77 20.86 -0.42
N ARG A 30 5.74 21.27 0.33
CA ARG A 30 4.89 20.35 1.08
C ARG A 30 4.29 19.37 0.09
N ARG A 31 4.94 18.21 -0.08
CA ARG A 31 4.48 17.17 -0.99
C ARG A 31 3.13 16.78 -0.44
N LYS A 32 2.10 16.85 -1.30
CA LYS A 32 0.79 16.34 -0.89
C LYS A 32 1.01 14.90 -0.46
N PRO A 33 0.42 14.47 0.66
CA PRO A 33 0.52 13.09 1.07
C PRO A 33 0.07 12.22 -0.09
N GLU A 34 0.95 11.34 -0.56
CA GLU A 34 0.65 10.43 -1.65
C GLU A 34 -0.44 9.49 -1.15
N LYS A 35 -1.63 9.65 -1.73
CA LYS A 35 -2.78 8.79 -1.46
C LYS A 35 -3.11 8.08 -2.76
N LEU A 36 -3.31 6.77 -2.66
CA LEU A 36 -3.89 6.01 -3.76
C LEU A 36 -5.30 6.55 -4.01
N SER A 37 -5.61 6.89 -5.26
CA SER A 37 -6.97 7.18 -5.66
C SER A 37 -7.82 5.91 -5.60
N ASP A 38 -9.15 6.04 -5.60
CA ASP A 38 -10.02 4.87 -5.69
C ASP A 38 -9.74 4.01 -6.92
N ARG A 39 -9.27 4.64 -8.02
CA ARG A 39 -8.85 3.90 -9.22
C ARG A 39 -7.59 3.09 -8.96
N ASP A 40 -6.59 3.68 -8.33
CA ASP A 40 -5.34 2.98 -8.01
C ASP A 40 -5.59 1.84 -7.04
N LEU A 41 -6.47 2.06 -6.04
CA LEU A 41 -6.93 1.00 -5.14
C LEU A 41 -7.65 -0.12 -5.90
N ARG A 42 -8.53 0.21 -6.85
CA ARG A 42 -9.22 -0.80 -7.67
C ARG A 42 -8.27 -1.58 -8.59
N GLU A 43 -7.24 -0.92 -9.11
CA GLU A 43 -6.21 -1.58 -9.92
C GLU A 43 -5.31 -2.48 -9.05
N LEU A 44 -4.87 -1.99 -7.89
CA LEU A 44 -4.09 -2.74 -6.90
C LEU A 44 -4.84 -3.99 -6.39
N MET A 45 -6.11 -3.83 -6.04
CA MET A 45 -6.97 -4.93 -5.57
C MET A 45 -7.44 -5.84 -6.72
N GLY A 46 -7.06 -5.56 -7.97
CA GLY A 46 -7.47 -6.33 -9.15
C GLY A 46 -8.97 -6.25 -9.46
N THR A 47 -9.70 -5.34 -8.80
CA THR A 47 -11.14 -5.17 -9.01
C THR A 47 -11.43 -4.35 -10.25
N ASN A 48 -10.46 -3.63 -10.82
CA ASN A 48 -10.59 -2.91 -12.10
C ASN A 48 -10.36 -3.80 -13.34
N ARG A 49 -10.32 -5.13 -13.20
CA ARG A 49 -10.10 -6.05 -14.32
C ARG A 49 -11.35 -6.15 -15.21
N PRO A 50 -11.17 -6.20 -16.56
CA PRO A 50 -12.27 -6.46 -17.46
C PRO A 50 -12.81 -7.87 -17.21
N THR A 51 -14.13 -7.98 -17.04
CA THR A 51 -14.82 -9.25 -16.95
C THR A 51 -15.37 -9.63 -18.32
N TYR A 52 -15.18 -10.88 -18.71
CA TYR A 52 -15.68 -11.41 -19.97
C TYR A 52 -16.79 -12.42 -19.67
N GLY A 53 -17.83 -12.40 -20.48
CA GLY A 53 -18.89 -13.40 -20.39
C GLY A 53 -19.61 -13.57 -21.70
N ARG A 54 -20.56 -14.52 -21.69
CA ARG A 54 -21.41 -14.82 -22.84
C ARG A 54 -22.85 -14.47 -22.50
N LYS A 55 -23.51 -13.74 -23.39
CA LYS A 55 -24.98 -13.67 -23.39
C LYS A 55 -25.52 -14.95 -24.04
N LYS A 56 -26.80 -15.28 -23.80
CA LYS A 56 -27.43 -16.51 -24.29
C LYS A 56 -27.24 -16.64 -25.81
N GLY A 57 -26.54 -17.70 -26.23
CA GLY A 57 -26.26 -18.00 -27.65
C GLY A 57 -25.24 -17.10 -28.37
N GLY A 58 -24.57 -16.19 -27.67
CA GLY A 58 -23.66 -15.21 -28.28
C GLY A 58 -22.16 -15.49 -28.09
N ALA A 59 -21.35 -14.74 -28.84
CA ALA A 59 -19.89 -14.70 -28.66
C ALA A 59 -19.48 -14.13 -27.29
N ILE A 60 -18.27 -14.47 -26.83
CA ILE A 60 -17.68 -13.86 -25.63
C ILE A 60 -17.50 -12.37 -25.87
N ARG A 61 -17.95 -11.54 -24.93
CA ARG A 61 -17.75 -10.08 -24.95
C ARG A 61 -17.37 -9.60 -23.55
N GLN A 62 -16.66 -8.48 -23.49
CA GLN A 62 -16.43 -7.80 -22.23
C GLN A 62 -17.78 -7.31 -21.67
N ILE A 63 -18.08 -7.67 -20.44
CA ILE A 63 -19.25 -7.19 -19.71
C ILE A 63 -18.85 -5.82 -19.16
N GLY A 64 -19.36 -4.76 -19.78
CA GLY A 64 -19.20 -3.41 -19.25
C GLY A 64 -19.81 -3.35 -17.84
N ARG A 65 -19.05 -2.86 -16.87
CA ARG A 65 -19.62 -2.44 -15.60
C ARG A 65 -20.43 -1.18 -15.88
N GLY A 66 -21.75 -1.25 -15.67
CA GLY A 66 -22.62 -0.08 -15.81
C GLY A 66 -22.01 1.09 -15.05
N ARG A 67 -21.86 2.23 -15.74
CA ARG A 67 -21.49 3.49 -15.10
C ARG A 67 -22.70 4.06 -14.40
#